data_AF-A0A963JIE3-F1
#
_entry.id   AF-A0A963JIE3-F1
#
_cell.length_a   1.000
_cell.length_b   1.000
_cell.length_c   1.000
_cell.angle_alpha   90.00
_cell.angle_beta   90.00
_cell.angle_gamma   90.00
#
_symmetry.space_group_name_H-M   'P 1'
#
loop_
_entity.id
_entity.type
_entity.pdbx_description
1 polymer ?
#
loop_
_entity_poly.entity_id
_entity_poly.type
_entity_poly.pdbx_seq_one_letter_code
_entity_poly.pdbx_strand_id
1 'polypeptide(L)'
;TPTEEYALFTEFAGVGGRGVEVLSGSHSVPEQVVYAEMALEFGLLASRGSDFHAPGESRTELGALPVLPGRLTPVWEALADRVQRG
;
A
#
# COMPACT_ATOMS: atom_id res chain seq x y z
N THR A 1 3.72 -15.48 8.54
CA THR A 1 2.46 -16.10 9.02
C THR A 1 1.51 -15.02 9.49
N PRO A 2 0.19 -15.27 9.62
CA PRO A 2 -0.75 -14.25 10.09
C PRO A 2 -0.36 -13.63 11.44
N THR A 3 0.20 -14.42 12.36
CA THR A 3 0.68 -13.94 13.67
C THR A 3 1.88 -13.01 13.54
N GLU A 4 2.86 -13.35 12.70
CA GLU A 4 4.05 -12.51 12.48
C GLU A 4 3.69 -11.21 11.75
N GLU A 5 2.75 -11.26 10.80
CA GLU A 5 2.24 -10.07 10.12
C GLU A 5 1.50 -9.16 11.09
N TYR A 6 0.60 -9.70 11.91
CA TYR A 6 -0.09 -8.90 12.90
C TYR A 6 0.89 -8.25 13.90
N ALA A 7 1.90 -8.98 14.36
CA ALA A 7 2.95 -8.45 15.23
C ALA A 7 3.73 -7.32 14.54
N LEU A 8 4.13 -7.51 13.28
CA LEU A 8 4.81 -6.50 12.48
C LEU A 8 4.00 -5.22 12.36
N PHE A 9 2.71 -5.32 12.01
CA PHE A 9 1.84 -4.15 11.86
C PHE A 9 1.57 -3.44 13.18
N THR A 10 1.40 -4.20 14.26
CA THR A 10 1.26 -3.67 15.62
C THR A 10 2.50 -2.86 16.02
N GLU A 11 3.68 -3.44 15.84
CA GLU A 11 4.94 -2.77 16.21
C GLU A 11 5.19 -1.56 15.31
N PHE A 12 5.03 -1.71 13.99
CA PHE A 12 5.22 -0.64 13.02
C PHE A 12 4.33 0.57 13.33
N ALA A 13 3.04 0.36 13.57
CA ALA A 13 2.13 1.43 13.97
C ALA A 13 2.54 2.02 15.34
N GLY A 14 2.92 1.17 16.31
CA GLY A 14 3.36 1.58 17.64
C GLY A 14 4.61 2.47 17.64
N VAL A 15 5.51 2.30 16.67
CA VAL A 15 6.72 3.14 16.51
C VAL A 15 6.51 4.34 15.56
N GLY A 16 5.26 4.64 15.18
CA GLY A 16 4.93 5.81 14.37
C GLY A 16 4.89 5.57 12.86
N GLY A 17 4.86 4.30 12.43
CA GLY A 17 4.52 3.93 11.07
C GLY A 17 3.11 4.38 10.69
N ARG A 18 2.94 4.91 9.48
CA ARG A 18 1.69 5.59 9.07
C ARG A 18 1.07 5.09 7.79
N GLY A 19 1.72 4.20 7.05
CA GLY A 19 1.17 3.71 5.80
C GLY A 19 1.69 2.34 5.39
N VAL A 20 0.92 1.68 4.54
CA VAL A 20 1.16 0.33 4.02
C VAL A 20 0.83 0.30 2.53
N GLU A 21 1.60 -0.47 1.76
CA GLU A 21 1.25 -0.74 0.37
C GLU A 21 0.12 -1.78 0.29
N VAL A 22 -1.01 -1.39 -0.29
CA VAL A 22 -2.18 -2.27 -0.45
C VAL A 22 -2.20 -2.88 -1.85
N LEU A 23 -1.98 -2.06 -2.86
CA LEU A 23 -1.88 -2.50 -4.25
C LEU A 23 -0.41 -2.47 -4.69
N SER A 24 0.18 -3.65 -4.80
CA SER A 24 1.55 -3.83 -5.28
C SER A 24 1.56 -4.62 -6.58
N GLY A 25 2.49 -4.33 -7.49
CA GLY A 25 2.71 -5.18 -8.67
C GLY A 25 3.13 -6.62 -8.33
N SER A 26 3.57 -6.82 -7.08
CA SER A 26 3.95 -8.11 -6.52
C SER A 26 2.79 -8.85 -5.84
N HIS A 27 1.68 -8.18 -5.50
CA HIS A 27 0.51 -8.76 -4.82
C HIS A 27 -0.48 -9.42 -5.78
N SER A 28 -0.95 -10.61 -5.41
CA SER A 28 -2.18 -11.22 -5.93
C SER A 28 -3.44 -10.50 -5.43
N VAL A 29 -4.57 -10.71 -6.10
CA VAL A 29 -5.87 -10.11 -5.69
C VAL A 29 -6.25 -10.47 -4.24
N PRO A 30 -6.11 -11.72 -3.77
CA PRO A 30 -6.37 -12.05 -2.37
C PRO A 30 -5.47 -11.27 -1.38
N GLU A 31 -4.19 -11.11 -1.69
CA GLU A 31 -3.26 -10.34 -0.83
C GLU A 31 -3.68 -8.88 -0.76
N GLN A 32 -4.11 -8.28 -1.87
CA GLN A 32 -4.62 -6.90 -1.87
C GLN A 32 -5.81 -6.72 -0.93
N VAL A 33 -6.70 -7.73 -0.82
CA VAL A 33 -7.82 -7.70 0.13
C VAL A 33 -7.31 -7.76 1.56
N VAL A 34 -6.37 -8.67 1.87
CA VAL A 34 -5.78 -8.81 3.20
C VAL A 34 -5.12 -7.50 3.64
N TYR A 35 -4.29 -6.90 2.79
CA TYR A 35 -3.61 -5.64 3.12
C TYR A 35 -4.57 -4.43 3.19
N ALA A 36 -5.68 -4.45 2.45
CA ALA A 36 -6.74 -3.44 2.61
C ALA A 36 -7.41 -3.54 3.98
N GLU A 37 -7.69 -4.76 4.47
CA GLU A 37 -8.24 -4.95 5.82
C GLU A 37 -7.23 -4.57 6.90
N MET A 38 -5.95 -4.94 6.74
CA MET A 38 -4.89 -4.53 7.68
C MET A 38 -4.74 -3.00 7.73
N ALA A 39 -4.81 -2.31 6.60
CA ALA A 39 -4.76 -0.85 6.56
C ALA A 39 -5.90 -0.22 7.39
N LEU A 40 -7.11 -0.78 7.30
CA LEU A 40 -8.27 -0.34 8.07
C LEU A 40 -8.13 -0.66 9.55
N GLU A 41 -7.74 -1.89 9.88
CA GLU A 41 -7.62 -2.38 11.25
C GLU A 41 -6.59 -1.58 12.06
N PHE A 42 -5.45 -1.27 11.46
CA PHE A 42 -4.38 -0.53 12.12
C PHE A 42 -4.44 0.99 11.89
N GLY A 43 -5.45 1.50 11.18
CA GLY A 43 -5.60 2.92 10.87
C GLY A 43 -4.46 3.50 10.03
N LEU A 44 -3.85 2.67 9.17
CA LEU A 44 -2.74 3.05 8.29
C LEU A 44 -3.26 3.66 6.98
N LEU A 45 -2.50 4.62 6.44
CA LEU A 45 -2.71 5.15 5.10
C LEU A 45 -2.35 4.09 4.04
N ALA A 46 -3.13 4.00 2.98
CA ALA A 46 -2.91 3.05 1.91
C ALA A 46 -2.07 3.66 0.78
N SER A 47 -1.06 2.91 0.33
CA SER A 47 -0.26 3.22 -0.86
C SER A 47 -0.53 2.21 -1.98
N ARG A 48 -0.12 2.59 -3.20
CA ARG A 48 -0.05 1.69 -4.36
C ARG A 48 1.24 1.94 -5.15
N GLY A 49 1.86 0.88 -5.67
CA GLY A 49 3.10 0.95 -6.42
C GLY A 49 3.28 -0.23 -7.39
N SER A 50 3.62 0.04 -8.65
CA SER A 50 3.73 -1.02 -9.66
C SER A 50 4.93 -1.95 -9.44
N ASP A 51 5.87 -1.56 -8.59
CA ASP A 51 7.13 -2.29 -8.37
C ASP A 51 7.86 -2.58 -9.70
N PHE A 52 7.83 -1.60 -10.61
CA PHE A 52 8.36 -1.73 -11.96
C PHE A 52 9.89 -1.63 -11.97
N HIS A 53 10.53 -2.60 -12.61
CA HIS A 53 11.98 -2.69 -12.75
C HIS A 53 12.44 -2.49 -14.20
N ALA A 54 11.77 -3.12 -15.16
CA ALA A 54 12.01 -2.97 -16.60
C ALA A 54 10.81 -3.42 -17.45
N PRO A 55 10.68 -2.93 -18.71
CA PRO A 55 9.66 -3.40 -19.64
C PRO A 55 9.81 -4.91 -19.92
N GLY A 56 8.73 -5.66 -19.83
CA GLY A 56 8.73 -7.11 -20.08
C GLY A 56 9.26 -7.98 -18.94
N GLU A 57 9.90 -7.41 -17.91
CA GLU A 57 10.27 -8.12 -16.67
C GLU A 57 9.24 -7.90 -15.56
N SER A 58 8.65 -6.71 -15.53
CA SER A 58 7.73 -6.32 -14.45
C SER A 58 6.34 -6.92 -14.70
N ARG A 59 5.71 -7.46 -13.64
CA ARG A 59 4.32 -7.96 -13.75
C ARG A 59 3.31 -6.85 -14.02
N THR A 60 3.61 -5.64 -13.56
CA THR A 60 2.74 -4.47 -13.69
C THR A 60 3.49 -3.30 -14.29
N GLU A 61 2.94 -2.74 -15.38
CA GLU A 61 3.48 -1.56 -16.04
C GLU A 61 3.26 -0.29 -15.21
N LEU A 62 4.07 0.74 -15.48
CA LEU A 62 3.94 2.04 -14.83
C LEU A 62 2.53 2.62 -15.05
N GLY A 63 1.89 3.05 -13.97
CA GLY A 63 0.55 3.65 -13.99
C GLY A 63 -0.60 2.68 -14.24
N ALA A 64 -0.33 1.38 -14.39
CA ALA A 64 -1.37 0.39 -14.72
C ALA A 64 -2.16 -0.14 -13.50
N LEU A 65 -1.73 0.15 -12.28
CA LEU A 65 -2.45 -0.28 -11.08
C LEU A 65 -3.82 0.41 -10.96
N PRO A 66 -4.85 -0.33 -10.50
CA PRO A 66 -6.17 0.26 -10.26
C PRO A 66 -6.11 1.31 -9.16
N VAL A 67 -7.14 2.16 -9.10
CA VAL A 67 -7.32 3.09 -7.98
C VAL A 67 -7.52 2.34 -6.67
N LEU A 68 -7.13 2.95 -5.55
CA LEU A 68 -7.37 2.36 -4.24
C LEU A 68 -8.89 2.23 -3.99
N PRO A 69 -9.33 1.15 -3.34
CA PRO A 69 -10.70 1.05 -2.84
C PRO A 69 -11.08 2.28 -2.00
N GLY A 70 -12.26 2.86 -2.25
CA GLY A 70 -12.67 4.14 -1.64
C GLY A 70 -12.87 4.12 -0.12
N ARG A 71 -12.74 2.96 0.54
CA ARG A 71 -12.73 2.85 2.01
C ARG A 71 -11.38 3.18 2.63
N LEU A 72 -10.32 3.22 1.82
CA LEU A 72 -8.95 3.45 2.27
C LEU A 72 -8.58 4.93 2.16
N THR A 73 -7.82 5.43 3.13
CA THR A 73 -7.25 6.77 3.06
C THR A 73 -5.91 6.72 2.34
N PRO A 74 -5.75 7.36 1.18
CA PRO A 74 -4.51 7.27 0.43
C PRO A 74 -3.36 8.07 1.05
N VAL A 75 -2.13 7.54 0.96
CA VAL A 75 -0.90 8.22 1.46
C VAL A 75 -0.66 9.58 0.82
N TRP A 76 -1.05 9.78 -0.44
CA TRP A 76 -0.81 11.04 -1.16
C TRP A 76 -1.67 12.20 -0.64
N GLU A 77 -2.80 11.94 0.04
CA GLU A 77 -3.55 13.01 0.71
C GLU A 77 -2.77 13.58 1.90
N ALA A 78 -2.11 12.71 2.68
CA ALA A 78 -1.29 13.12 3.82
C ALA A 78 0.05 13.75 3.41
N LEU A 79 0.48 13.56 2.16
CA LEU A 79 1.72 14.08 1.60
C LEU A 79 1.47 15.19 0.58
N ALA A 80 0.25 15.73 0.50
CA ALA A 80 -0.16 16.67 -0.53
C ALA A 80 0.70 17.94 -0.56
N ASP A 81 1.19 18.40 0.60
CA ASP A 81 2.10 19.53 0.76
C ASP A 81 3.51 19.28 0.19
N ARG A 82 3.88 18.00 0.02
CA ARG A 82 5.18 17.57 -0.50
C ARG A 82 5.16 17.27 -2.00
N VAL A 83 3.99 17.27 -2.63
CA VAL A 83 3.86 16.98 -4.06
C VAL A 83 4.40 18.15 -4.87
N GLN A 84 5.45 17.90 -5.65
CA GLN A 84 5.97 18.86 -6.62
C GLN A 84 5.04 18.91 -7.82
N ARG A 85 4.46 20.09 -8.09
CA ARG A 85 3.67 20.34 -9.28
C ARG A 85 4.59 20.96 -10.33
N GLY A 86 4.76 20.26 -11.46
CA GLY A 86 5.47 20.77 -12.63
C GLY A 86 4.66 21.79 -13.42
#